data_AF-A0A6V7IW53-F1
#
_entry.id   AF-A0A6V7IW53-F1
#
_cell.length_a   1.000
_cell.length_b   1.000
_cell.length_c   1.000
_cell.angle_alpha   90.00
_cell.angle_beta   90.00
_cell.angle_gamma   90.00
#
_symmetry.space_group_name_H-M   'P 1'
#
loop_
_entity.id
_entity.type
_entity.pdbx_description
1 polymer ?
#
loop_
_entity_poly.entity_id
_entity_poly.type
_entity_poly.pdbx_seq_one_letter_code
_entity_poly.pdbx_strand_id
1 'polypeptide(L)' 'NASRWCWQNGTWDSYSNYSQCQELRMNVIESGIEITTTLYFIGYTISLSTLLVAVAIFAYF' A
#
# COMPACT_ATOMS: atom_id res chain seq x y z
N ASN A 1 -4.50 11.97 22.58
CA ASN A 1 -4.85 13.33 23.03
C ASN A 1 -3.75 14.27 22.58
N ALA A 2 -4.06 15.38 21.93
CA ALA A 2 -3.08 16.38 21.53
C ALA A 2 -3.32 17.64 22.34
N SER A 3 -2.29 18.18 22.98
CA SER A 3 -2.41 19.40 23.77
C SER A 3 -1.35 20.42 23.38
N ARG A 4 -1.73 21.70 23.48
CA ARG A 4 -0.85 22.83 23.19
C ARG A 4 -1.09 23.90 24.25
N TRP A 5 -0.02 24.54 24.70
CA TRP A 5 -0.10 25.57 25.72
C TRP A 5 -0.48 26.94 25.11
N CYS A 6 -1.35 27.67 25.79
CA CYS A 6 -1.73 29.05 25.42
C CYS A 6 -1.20 30.02 26.49
N TRP A 7 -0.45 31.02 26.04
CA TRP A 7 0.07 32.07 26.92
C TRP A 7 -1.04 33.03 27.35
N GLN A 8 -0.86 33.68 28.50
CA GLN A 8 -1.82 34.69 29.00
C GLN A 8 -1.97 35.89 28.06
N ASN A 9 -1.00 36.11 27.17
CA ASN A 9 -1.04 37.12 26.11
C ASN A 9 -1.88 36.69 24.88
N GLY A 10 -2.54 35.52 24.93
CA GLY A 10 -3.41 35.01 23.86
C GLY A 10 -2.66 34.33 22.71
N THR A 11 -1.35 34.16 22.82
CA THR A 11 -0.52 33.51 21.79
C THR A 11 -0.27 32.05 22.14
N TRP A 12 -0.18 31.19 21.13
CA TRP A 12 0.13 29.77 21.32
C TRP A 12 1.63 29.55 21.52
N ASP A 13 1.98 28.60 22.38
CA ASP A 13 3.35 28.16 22.54
C ASP A 13 3.86 27.43 21.29
N SER A 14 5.16 27.52 21.04
CA SER A 14 5.84 26.87 19.90
C SER A 14 5.82 25.34 20.00
N TYR A 15 5.71 24.81 21.23
CA TYR A 15 5.67 23.39 21.49
C TYR A 15 4.23 22.84 21.55
N SER A 16 4.00 21.75 20.82
CA SER A 16 2.73 20.99 20.83
C SER A 16 3.03 19.56 21.28
N ASN A 17 2.28 19.08 22.27
CA ASN A 17 2.47 17.74 22.82
C ASN A 17 1.56 16.74 22.10
N TYR A 18 2.21 15.89 21.31
CA TYR A 18 1.58 14.77 20.60
C TYR A 18 1.96 13.40 21.20
N SER A 19 2.55 13.34 22.40
CA SER A 19 3.01 12.09 23.02
C SER A 19 1.89 11.08 23.27
N GLN A 20 0.66 11.56 23.44
CA GLN A 20 -0.54 10.72 23.57
C GLN A 20 -1.27 10.52 22.24
N CYS A 21 -0.71 10.98 21.12
CA CYS A 21 -1.16 10.60 19.80
C CYS A 21 -0.34 9.39 19.36
N GLN A 22 -1.01 8.27 19.18
CA GLN A 22 -0.42 7.13 18.52
C GLN A 22 -0.59 7.30 17.02
N GLU A 23 0.45 6.99 16.26
CA GLU A 23 0.30 6.78 14.83
C GLU A 23 -0.73 5.67 14.63
N LEU A 24 -1.91 6.04 14.13
CA LEU A 24 -2.86 5.08 13.61
C LEU A 24 -2.21 4.50 12.36
N ARG A 25 -1.36 3.48 12.55
CA ARG A 25 -1.10 2.50 11.51
C ARG A 25 -2.43 1.80 11.28
N MET A 26 -3.31 2.47 10.54
CA MET A 26 -4.25 1.74 9.74
C MET A 26 -3.34 0.88 8.89
N ASN A 27 -3.29 -0.40 9.24
CA ASN A 27 -2.98 -1.46 8.32
C ASN A 27 -4.04 -1.36 7.22
N VAL A 28 -3.97 -0.31 6.40
CA VAL A 28 -4.30 -0.34 4.99
C VAL A 28 -3.21 -1.25 4.42
N ILE A 29 -3.24 -2.51 4.84
CA ILE A 29 -3.06 -3.59 3.89
C ILE A 29 -4.08 -3.18 2.85
N GLU A 30 -3.61 -2.64 1.73
CA GLU A 30 -4.37 -2.60 0.51
C GLU A 30 -4.65 -4.06 0.15
N SER A 31 -5.46 -4.74 0.96
CA SER A 31 -5.70 -6.17 0.91
C SER A 31 -6.31 -6.53 -0.43
N GLY A 32 -7.08 -5.60 -1.00
CA GLY A 32 -7.52 -5.67 -2.39
C GLY A 32 -6.38 -5.62 -3.41
N ILE A 33 -5.33 -4.84 -3.18
CA ILE A 33 -4.20 -4.67 -4.13
C ILE A 33 -3.26 -5.87 -4.08
N GLU A 34 -3.00 -6.44 -2.91
CA GLU A 34 -2.19 -7.67 -2.80
C GLU A 34 -2.87 -8.86 -3.49
N ILE A 35 -4.20 -9.02 -3.29
CA ILE A 35 -4.97 -10.11 -3.91
C ILE A 35 -5.09 -9.93 -5.43
N THR A 36 -5.37 -8.71 -5.90
CA THR A 36 -5.47 -8.45 -7.34
C THR A 36 -4.12 -8.60 -8.05
N THR A 37 -3.04 -8.09 -7.45
CA THR A 37 -1.69 -8.21 -8.03
C THR A 37 -1.23 -9.67 -8.13
N THR A 38 -1.51 -10.48 -7.10
CA THR A 38 -1.18 -11.92 -7.13
C THR A 38 -1.99 -12.68 -8.18
N LEU A 39 -3.29 -12.37 -8.33
CA LEU A 39 -4.13 -12.94 -9.38
C LEU A 39 -3.61 -12.59 -10.79
N TYR A 40 -3.28 -11.31 -11.04
CA TYR A 40 -2.72 -10.89 -12.32
C TYR A 40 -1.38 -11.57 -12.61
N PHE A 41 -0.52 -11.68 -11.60
CA PHE A 41 0.78 -12.31 -11.75
C PHE A 41 0.65 -13.78 -12.16
N ILE A 42 -0.19 -14.56 -11.47
CA ILE A 42 -0.44 -15.97 -11.79
C ILE A 42 -1.07 -16.09 -13.18
N GLY A 43 -2.11 -15.30 -13.45
CA GLY A 43 -2.82 -15.31 -14.73
C GLY A 43 -1.87 -15.06 -15.91
N TYR A 44 -1.07 -13.99 -15.85
CA TYR A 44 -0.14 -13.65 -16.92
C TYR A 44 0.98 -14.67 -17.09
N THR A 45 1.44 -15.30 -16.00
CA THR A 45 2.46 -16.36 -16.09
C THR A 45 1.91 -17.58 -16.84
N ILE A 46 0.67 -17.99 -16.54
CA ILE A 46 0.00 -19.10 -17.24
C ILE A 46 -0.28 -18.72 -18.70
N SER A 47 -0.82 -17.53 -18.97
CA SER A 47 -1.06 -17.07 -20.34
C SER A 47 0.22 -16.98 -21.17
N LEU A 48 1.31 -16.48 -20.60
CA LEU A 48 2.59 -16.38 -21.31
C LEU A 48 3.18 -17.76 -21.60
N SER A 49 3.17 -18.69 -20.63
CA SER A 49 3.68 -20.05 -20.83
C SER A 49 2.90 -20.80 -21.91
N THR A 50 1.57 -20.73 -21.89
CA THR A 50 0.72 -21.35 -22.91
C THR A 50 0.95 -20.76 -24.30
N LEU A 51 1.07 -19.43 -24.41
CA LEU A 51 1.40 -18.77 -25.69
C LEU A 51 2.78 -19.18 -26.21
N LEU A 52 3.79 -19.26 -25.34
CA LEU A 52 5.13 -19.71 -25.72
C LEU A 52 5.10 -21.15 -26.26
N VAL A 53 4.38 -22.05 -25.59
CA VAL A 53 4.21 -23.43 -26.06
C VAL A 53 3.50 -23.47 -27.41
N ALA A 54 2.43 -22.70 -27.60
CA ALA A 54 1.71 -22.64 -28.87
C ALA A 54 2.62 -22.15 -30.01
N VAL A 55 3.37 -21.06 -29.80
CA VAL A 55 4.34 -20.54 -30.77
C VAL A 55 5.42 -21.58 -31.08
N ALA A 56 5.93 -22.29 -30.07
CA ALA A 56 6.93 -23.33 -30.27
C ALA A 56 6.41 -24.48 -31.15
N ILE A 57 5.14 -24.88 -30.96
CA ILE A 57 4.49 -25.90 -31.80
C ILE A 57 4.40 -25.38 -33.24
N PHE A 58 3.84 -24.19 -33.46
CA PHE A 58 3.68 -23.62 -34.81
C PHE A 58 4.99 -23.27 -35.52
N ALA A 59 6.07 -23.05 -34.80
CA ALA A 59 7.38 -22.75 -35.39
C ALA A 59 8.16 -24.02 -35.72
N TYR A 60 7.93 -25.11 -34.97
CA TYR A 60 8.64 -26.38 -35.14
C TYR A 60 7.93 -27.31 -36.15
N PHE A 61 6.60 -27.30 -36.19
CA PHE A 61 5.79 -27.98 -37.20
C PHE A 61 5.51 -27.07 -38.39
#